data_AF-A0A2N1J5T3-F1
#
_entry.id   AF-A0A2N1J5T3-F1
#
_cell.length_a   1.000
_cell.length_b   1.000
_cell.length_c   1.000
_cell.angle_alpha   90.00
_cell.angle_beta   90.00
_cell.angle_gamma   90.00
#
_symmetry.space_group_name_H-M   'P 1'
#
loop_
_entity.id
_entity.type
_entity.pdbx_description
1 polymer ?
#
loop_
_entity_poly.entity_id
_entity_poly.type
_entity_poly.pdbx_seq_one_letter_code
_entity_poly.pdbx_strand_id
1 'polypeptide(L)'
;MKSAFSLLELIFVLVLLALIGSYAIPKYMNTKQAAVVTTVKRDIATITSSLQSYFLLHGEIDDINDALTLGNNNWQIDNKTITYKSSGQDCITIRVNEQEQELELNINETLDTICEKLSNAGIKDTKTALY
;
A
#
# COMPACT_ATOMS: atom_id res chain seq x y z
N MET A 1 -20.61 29.88 -40.86
CA MET A 1 -19.81 30.35 -39.72
C MET A 1 -20.07 29.41 -38.55
N LYS A 2 -19.06 28.72 -38.02
CA LYS A 2 -19.24 27.93 -36.80
C LYS A 2 -19.29 28.88 -35.63
N SER A 3 -20.35 28.80 -34.83
CA SER A 3 -20.48 29.55 -33.58
C SER A 3 -19.36 29.11 -32.64
N ALA A 4 -18.40 30.00 -32.41
CA ALA A 4 -17.42 29.84 -31.35
C ALA A 4 -18.11 30.15 -30.01
N PHE A 5 -17.65 29.48 -28.96
CA PHE A 5 -18.09 29.72 -27.60
C PHE A 5 -17.81 31.18 -27.20
N SER A 6 -18.73 31.82 -26.47
CA SER A 6 -18.50 33.16 -25.94
C SER A 6 -17.41 33.11 -24.85
N LEU A 7 -16.56 34.15 -24.80
CA LEU A 7 -15.59 34.31 -23.72
C LEU A 7 -16.27 34.30 -22.33
N LEU A 8 -17.47 34.88 -22.24
CA LEU A 8 -18.24 34.92 -20.99
C LEU A 8 -18.75 33.52 -20.59
N GLU A 9 -19.19 32.72 -21.55
CA GLU A 9 -19.64 31.35 -21.28
C GLU A 9 -18.47 30.47 -20.82
N LEU A 10 -17.28 30.65 -21.42
CA LEU A 10 -16.08 29.93 -21.01
C LEU A 10 -15.70 30.24 -19.55
N ILE A 11 -15.70 31.52 -19.18
CA ILE A 11 -15.38 31.95 -17.80
C ILE A 11 -16.40 31.37 -16.81
N PHE A 12 -17.69 31.40 -17.14
CA PHE A 12 -18.73 30.85 -16.27
C PHE A 12 -18.54 29.35 -16.02
N VAL A 13 -18.23 28.58 -17.06
CA VAL A 13 -17.95 27.13 -16.94
C VAL A 13 -16.71 26.88 -16.08
N LEU A 14 -15.63 27.64 -16.27
CA LEU A 14 -14.41 27.50 -15.47
C LEU A 14 -14.65 27.78 -13.98
N VAL A 15 -15.44 28.81 -13.66
CA VAL A 15 -15.81 29.13 -12.27
C VAL A 15 -16.60 27.97 -11.64
N LEU A 16 -17.59 27.41 -12.35
CA LEU A 16 -18.36 26.28 -11.84
C LEU A 16 -17.49 25.03 -11.61
N LEU A 17 -16.59 24.73 -12.54
CA LEU A 17 -15.64 23.61 -12.39
C LEU A 17 -14.70 23.82 -11.20
N ALA A 18 -14.25 25.05 -10.95
CA ALA A 18 -13.41 25.36 -9.79
C ALA A 18 -14.14 25.15 -8.46
N LEU A 19 -15.41 25.57 -8.37
CA LEU A 19 -16.24 25.38 -7.17
C LEU A 19 -16.47 23.90 -6.86
N ILE A 20 -16.89 23.12 -7.86
CA ILE A 20 -17.11 21.67 -7.68
C ILE A 20 -15.78 20.96 -7.39
N GLY A 21 -14.73 21.31 -8.13
CA GLY A 21 -13.40 20.71 -8.01
C GLY A 21 -12.78 20.89 -6.63
N SER A 22 -12.95 22.07 -6.02
CA SER A 22 -12.44 22.37 -4.68
C SER A 22 -12.93 21.39 -3.61
N TYR A 23 -14.18 20.91 -3.73
CA TYR A 23 -14.74 19.93 -2.79
C TYR A 23 -14.52 18.47 -3.23
N ALA A 24 -14.72 18.18 -4.52
CA ALA A 24 -14.68 16.82 -5.04
C ALA A 24 -13.26 16.22 -5.06
N ILE A 25 -12.24 17.02 -5.42
CA ILE A 25 -10.86 16.53 -5.56
C ILE A 25 -10.29 16.03 -4.22
N PRO A 26 -10.37 16.78 -3.10
CA PRO A 26 -9.87 16.29 -1.81
C PRO A 26 -10.59 15.03 -1.33
N LYS A 27 -11.92 14.94 -1.53
CA LYS A 27 -12.71 13.77 -1.13
C LYS A 27 -12.33 12.54 -1.95
N TYR A 28 -12.14 12.70 -3.25
CA TYR A 28 -11.67 11.64 -4.13
C TYR A 28 -10.27 11.15 -3.70
N MET A 29 -9.36 12.07 -3.39
CA MET A 29 -8.00 11.69 -2.96
C MET A 29 -7.97 10.94 -1.64
N ASN A 30 -8.76 11.35 -0.66
CA ASN A 30 -8.90 10.62 0.59
C ASN A 30 -9.48 9.22 0.38
N THR A 31 -10.47 9.06 -0.50
CA THR A 31 -11.08 7.76 -0.81
C THR A 31 -10.08 6.83 -1.51
N LYS A 32 -9.31 7.36 -2.48
CA LYS A 32 -8.24 6.62 -3.14
C LYS A 32 -7.19 6.13 -2.13
N GLN A 33 -6.72 7.01 -1.25
CA GLN A 33 -5.74 6.66 -0.22
C GLN A 33 -6.30 5.61 0.75
N ALA A 34 -7.55 5.72 1.19
CA ALA A 34 -8.18 4.73 2.06
C ALA A 34 -8.30 3.34 1.41
N ALA A 35 -8.58 3.29 0.11
CA ALA A 35 -8.60 2.05 -0.66
C ALA A 35 -7.21 1.40 -0.75
N VAL A 36 -6.17 2.21 -0.98
CA VAL A 36 -4.77 1.73 -0.97
C VAL A 36 -4.42 1.14 0.40
N VAL A 37 -4.69 1.89 1.49
CA VAL A 37 -4.42 1.43 2.87
C VAL A 37 -5.12 0.10 3.17
N THR A 38 -6.39 -0.04 2.76
CA THR A 38 -7.17 -1.27 2.97
C THR A 38 -6.62 -2.44 2.17
N THR A 39 -6.16 -2.18 0.94
CA THR A 39 -5.55 -3.21 0.08
C THR A 39 -4.24 -3.68 0.67
N VAL A 40 -3.33 -2.75 1.02
CA VAL A 40 -2.05 -3.08 1.63
C VAL A 40 -2.23 -3.84 2.95
N LYS A 41 -3.20 -3.46 3.79
CA LYS A 41 -3.53 -4.21 5.01
C LYS A 41 -3.95 -5.64 4.73
N ARG A 42 -4.77 -5.86 3.68
CA ARG A 42 -5.18 -7.21 3.26
C ARG A 42 -4.00 -7.99 2.70
N ASP A 43 -3.14 -7.35 1.92
CA ASP A 43 -1.95 -7.96 1.34
C ASP A 43 -1.01 -8.43 2.46
N ILE A 44 -0.74 -7.59 3.47
CA ILE A 44 0.07 -7.97 4.65
C ILE A 44 -0.52 -9.20 5.35
N ALA A 45 -1.83 -9.18 5.63
CA ALA A 45 -2.47 -10.34 6.29
C ALA A 45 -2.34 -11.62 5.44
N THR A 46 -2.48 -11.48 4.12
CA THR A 46 -2.31 -12.60 3.18
C THR A 46 -0.87 -13.09 3.16
N ILE A 47 0.11 -12.19 3.10
CA ILE A 47 1.55 -12.48 3.16
C ILE A 47 1.87 -13.23 4.44
N THR A 48 1.49 -12.71 5.60
CA THR A 48 1.73 -13.34 6.90
C THR A 48 1.16 -14.75 6.94
N SER A 49 -0.12 -14.93 6.57
CA SER A 49 -0.76 -16.24 6.59
C SER A 49 -0.16 -17.23 5.58
N SER A 50 0.28 -16.76 4.42
CA SER A 50 0.89 -17.60 3.38
C SER A 50 2.28 -18.07 3.81
N LEU A 51 3.09 -17.18 4.38
CA LEU A 51 4.42 -17.52 4.90
C LEU A 51 4.33 -18.48 6.09
N GLN A 52 3.41 -18.24 7.03
CA GLN A 52 3.15 -19.17 8.14
C GLN A 52 2.72 -20.55 7.62
N SER A 53 1.77 -20.60 6.68
CA SER A 53 1.29 -21.86 6.12
C SER A 53 2.39 -22.61 5.37
N TYR A 54 3.21 -21.90 4.60
CA TYR A 54 4.32 -22.49 3.88
C TYR A 54 5.37 -23.07 4.84
N PHE A 55 5.71 -22.31 5.89
CA PHE A 55 6.63 -22.74 6.93
C PHE A 55 6.16 -23.99 7.67
N LEU A 56 4.87 -24.08 8.01
CA LEU A 56 4.30 -25.25 8.67
C LEU A 56 4.37 -26.52 7.80
N LEU A 57 4.37 -26.38 6.48
CA LEU A 57 4.42 -27.50 5.54
C LEU A 57 5.84 -27.95 5.19
N HIS A 58 6.79 -27.01 5.09
CA HIS A 58 8.14 -27.28 4.58
C HIS A 58 9.22 -27.17 5.67
N GLY A 59 8.96 -26.46 6.77
CA GLY A 59 9.89 -26.25 7.88
C GLY A 59 10.93 -25.14 7.67
N GLU A 60 11.04 -24.59 6.46
CA GLU A 60 11.97 -23.52 6.10
C GLU A 60 11.39 -22.60 5.00
N ILE A 61 11.97 -21.40 4.82
CA ILE A 61 11.60 -20.44 3.76
C ILE A 61 12.87 -19.93 3.07
N ASP A 62 13.35 -20.68 2.07
CA ASP A 62 14.52 -20.28 1.28
C ASP A 62 14.23 -19.10 0.34
N ASP A 63 13.10 -19.18 -0.36
CA ASP A 63 12.61 -18.13 -1.24
C ASP A 63 11.11 -17.89 -0.99
N ILE A 64 10.78 -16.64 -0.63
CA ILE A 64 9.40 -16.18 -0.44
C ILE A 64 8.56 -16.35 -1.70
N ASN A 65 9.16 -16.31 -2.90
CA ASN A 65 8.44 -16.49 -4.16
C ASN A 65 7.79 -17.88 -4.28
N ASP A 66 8.32 -18.89 -3.58
CA ASP A 66 7.74 -20.24 -3.56
C ASP A 66 6.46 -20.30 -2.70
N ALA A 67 6.34 -19.40 -1.72
CA ALA A 67 5.21 -19.33 -0.80
C ALA A 67 4.09 -18.42 -1.32
N LEU A 68 4.42 -17.37 -2.09
CA LEU A 68 3.43 -16.40 -2.56
C LEU A 68 3.87 -15.61 -3.81
N THR A 69 2.89 -15.21 -4.61
CA THR A 69 3.08 -14.29 -5.73
C THR A 69 2.29 -13.00 -5.51
N LEU A 70 2.96 -11.84 -5.53
CA LEU A 70 2.30 -10.53 -5.43
C LEU A 70 2.17 -9.90 -6.82
N GLY A 71 0.94 -9.60 -7.23
CA GLY A 71 0.63 -9.10 -8.59
C GLY A 71 0.77 -7.58 -8.77
N ASN A 72 1.46 -6.86 -7.89
CA ASN A 72 1.42 -5.39 -7.86
C ASN A 72 2.82 -4.76 -7.91
N ASN A 73 2.99 -3.76 -8.77
CA ASN A 73 4.22 -2.99 -8.98
C ASN A 73 4.77 -2.30 -7.72
N ASN A 74 3.94 -2.09 -6.71
CA ASN A 74 4.37 -1.45 -5.45
C ASN A 74 5.00 -2.44 -4.47
N TRP A 75 4.77 -3.74 -4.63
CA TRP A 75 5.41 -4.76 -3.81
C TRP A 75 6.66 -5.28 -4.52
N GLN A 76 7.75 -5.35 -3.78
CA GLN A 76 9.00 -5.94 -4.23
C GLN A 76 9.33 -7.13 -3.34
N ILE A 77 9.60 -8.26 -3.96
CA ILE A 77 10.03 -9.48 -3.27
C ILE A 77 11.51 -9.64 -3.59
N ASP A 78 12.31 -9.71 -2.53
CA ASP A 78 13.68 -10.20 -2.52
C ASP A 78 13.67 -11.45 -1.64
N ASN A 79 14.52 -12.45 -1.91
CA ASN A 79 14.38 -13.83 -1.42
C ASN A 79 13.72 -14.00 -0.03
N LYS A 80 14.15 -13.24 1.00
CA LYS A 80 13.61 -13.27 2.37
C LYS A 80 12.98 -11.97 2.87
N THR A 81 12.81 -10.98 1.99
CA THR A 81 12.28 -9.65 2.31
C THR A 81 11.18 -9.25 1.34
N ILE A 82 10.02 -8.85 1.85
CA ILE A 82 8.95 -8.24 1.06
C ILE A 82 8.86 -6.77 1.43
N THR A 83 8.97 -5.89 0.43
CA THR A 83 8.94 -4.45 0.64
C THR A 83 7.78 -3.81 -0.11
N TYR A 84 6.95 -3.05 0.60
CA TYR A 84 5.97 -2.16 -0.01
C TYR A 84 6.62 -0.79 -0.25
N LYS A 85 6.66 -0.36 -1.51
CA LYS A 85 7.15 0.95 -1.91
C LYS A 85 6.00 1.94 -2.01
N SER A 86 6.13 3.06 -1.30
CA SER A 86 5.27 4.22 -1.44
C SER A 86 6.10 5.41 -1.87
N SER A 87 5.64 6.14 -2.89
CA SER A 87 6.36 7.29 -3.43
C SER A 87 7.82 7.00 -3.87
N GLY A 88 8.10 5.75 -4.26
CA GLY A 88 9.44 5.30 -4.68
C GLY A 88 10.40 4.94 -3.55
N GLN A 89 9.96 5.02 -2.29
CA GLN A 89 10.74 4.71 -1.10
C GLN A 89 10.09 3.58 -0.30
N ASP A 90 10.88 2.92 0.56
CA ASP A 90 10.44 1.74 1.31
C ASP A 90 9.57 2.17 2.50
N CYS A 91 8.29 1.80 2.43
CA CYS A 91 7.27 2.16 3.42
C CYS A 91 7.07 1.04 4.45
N ILE A 92 6.90 -0.20 3.99
CA ILE A 92 6.77 -1.39 4.83
C ILE A 92 7.80 -2.41 4.39
N THR A 93 8.45 -3.06 5.33
CA THR A 93 9.38 -4.18 5.09
C THR A 93 8.95 -5.35 5.96
N ILE A 94 8.74 -6.52 5.35
CA ILE A 94 8.45 -7.77 6.02
C ILE A 94 9.65 -8.69 5.81
N ARG A 95 10.26 -9.18 6.87
CA ARG A 95 11.42 -10.07 6.85
C ARG A 95 11.13 -11.38 7.55
N VAL A 96 11.63 -12.46 6.98
CA VAL A 96 11.65 -13.77 7.63
C VAL A 96 12.94 -13.89 8.43
N ASN A 97 12.82 -14.04 9.75
CA ASN A 97 13.92 -14.36 10.65
C ASN A 97 13.87 -15.85 11.00
N GLU A 98 14.70 -16.64 10.34
CA GLU A 98 14.74 -18.10 10.49
C GLU A 98 15.30 -18.56 11.84
N GLN A 99 16.20 -17.77 12.45
CA GLN A 99 16.82 -18.13 13.72
C GLN A 99 15.80 -18.06 14.87
N GLU A 100 14.95 -17.03 14.84
CA GLU A 100 13.88 -16.83 15.81
C GLU A 100 12.57 -17.50 15.37
N GLN A 101 12.48 -17.96 14.11
CA GLN A 101 11.26 -18.46 13.47
C GLN A 101 10.13 -17.42 13.54
N GLU A 102 10.45 -16.17 13.22
CA GLU A 102 9.53 -15.03 13.31
C GLU A 102 9.45 -14.24 11.99
N LEU A 103 8.31 -13.60 11.77
CA LEU A 103 8.10 -12.57 10.76
C LEU A 103 8.24 -11.20 11.42
N GLU A 104 9.21 -10.43 10.96
CA GLU A 104 9.43 -9.05 11.38
C GLU A 104 8.78 -8.11 10.36
N LEU A 105 7.80 -7.34 10.79
CA LEU A 105 7.22 -6.25 10.01
C LEU A 105 7.74 -4.93 10.57
N ASN A 106 8.31 -4.10 9.71
CA ASN A 106 8.71 -2.73 10.01
C ASN A 106 7.97 -1.75 9.11
N ILE A 107 7.57 -0.61 9.67
CA ILE A 107 6.92 0.48 8.95
C ILE A 107 7.67 1.80 9.15
N ASN A 108 7.90 2.52 8.06
CA ASN A 108 8.42 3.88 8.09
C ASN A 108 7.27 4.89 8.09
N GLU A 109 6.73 5.17 9.28
CA GLU A 109 5.52 5.98 9.47
C GLU A 109 5.66 7.43 8.99
N THR A 110 6.89 7.96 8.94
CA THR A 110 7.18 9.37 8.61
C THR A 110 7.43 9.60 7.12
N LEU A 111 7.40 8.54 6.31
CA LEU A 111 7.74 8.61 4.89
C LEU A 111 6.74 9.44 4.10
N ASP A 112 5.46 9.07 4.17
CA ASP A 112 4.38 9.77 3.46
C ASP A 112 3.02 9.58 4.11
N THR A 113 2.01 10.27 3.57
CA THR A 113 0.63 10.23 4.06
C THR A 113 -0.02 8.84 4.00
N ILE A 114 0.49 7.92 3.17
CA ILE A 114 -0.04 6.56 3.05
C ILE A 114 0.55 5.70 4.19
N CYS A 115 1.85 5.79 4.44
CA CYS A 115 2.54 5.09 5.54
C CYS A 115 2.02 5.56 6.91
N GLU A 116 1.80 6.87 7.08
CA GLU A 116 1.18 7.41 8.29
C GLU A 116 -0.24 6.85 8.49
N LYS A 117 -1.06 6.80 7.43
CA LYS A 117 -2.41 6.21 7.48
C LYS A 117 -2.39 4.71 7.73
N LEU A 118 -1.37 4.00 7.26
CA LEU A 118 -1.17 2.57 7.54
C LEU A 118 -0.86 2.33 9.03
N SER A 119 0.03 3.13 9.62
CA SER A 119 0.30 3.11 11.07
C SER A 119 -0.96 3.37 11.89
N ASN A 120 -1.69 4.43 11.54
CA ASN A 120 -2.95 4.77 12.19
C ASN A 120 -4.05 3.69 12.00
N ALA A 121 -3.98 2.91 10.92
CA ALA A 121 -4.88 1.77 10.67
C ALA A 121 -4.47 0.47 11.39
N GLY A 122 -3.40 0.52 12.19
CA GLY A 122 -2.93 -0.55 13.06
C GLY A 122 -1.78 -1.39 12.50
N ILE A 123 -1.16 -1.00 11.38
CA ILE A 123 0.06 -1.64 10.88
C ILE A 123 1.26 -0.99 11.56
N LYS A 124 1.82 -1.65 12.56
CA LYS A 124 2.96 -1.17 13.34
C LYS A 124 4.08 -2.19 13.31
N ASP A 125 5.26 -1.74 13.73
CA ASP A 125 6.39 -2.63 13.97
C ASP A 125 5.97 -3.79 14.86
N THR A 126 6.06 -5.00 14.32
CA THR A 126 5.61 -6.20 15.01
C THR A 126 6.47 -7.40 14.63
N LYS A 127 6.65 -8.29 15.60
CA LYS A 127 7.21 -9.61 15.39
C LYS A 127 6.11 -10.64 15.60
N THR A 128 5.93 -11.52 14.64
CA THR A 128 4.90 -12.58 14.69
C THR A 128 5.55 -13.92 14.49
N ALA A 129 5.31 -14.89 15.38
CA ALA A 129 5.83 -16.24 15.23
C ALA A 129 5.34 -16.90 13.92
N LEU A 130 6.20 -17.73 13.31
CA LEU A 130 5.85 -18.51 12.13
C LEU A 130 5.00 -19.75 12.44
N TYR A 131 4.94 -20.17 13.71
CA TYR A 131 4.19 -21.33 14.20
C TYR A 131 3.41 -21.04 15.49
#